data_AF-A0A4Y2CXG9-F1
#
_entry.id   AF-A0A4Y2CXG9-F1
#
_cell.length_a   1.000
_cell.length_b   1.000
_cell.length_c   1.000
_cell.angle_alpha   90.00
_cell.angle_beta   90.00
_cell.angle_gamma   90.00
#
_symmetry.space_group_name_H-M   'P 1'
#
loop_
_entity.id
_entity.type
_entity.pdbx_description
1 polymer ?
#
loop_
_entity_poly.entity_id
_entity_poly.type
_entity_poly.pdbx_seq_one_letter_code
_entity_poly.pdbx_strand_id
1 'polypeptide(L)'
;MSKSETETEFLGIRIEFTSDNLFLDQESYILRLLKRYKMLDCNPSSIPIETKATATTFEKGSHFNGPYRELVGSLLYLAYVSRPDILFSVNCLSQLQEHPADAAWCALKKILRYLNGTAKMRINYKKCNLYDSYLPLYVDAD
;
A
#
# COMPACT_ATOMS: atom_id res chain seq x y z
N MET A 1 -34.61 -0.94 14.37
CA MET A 1 -33.55 -1.78 14.96
C MET A 1 -32.38 -1.75 13.99
N SER A 2 -31.34 -0.99 14.30
CA SER A 2 -30.13 -0.86 13.46
C SER A 2 -29.45 -2.23 13.41
N LYS A 3 -29.22 -2.77 12.20
CA LYS A 3 -28.39 -3.96 12.01
C LYS A 3 -26.98 -3.56 12.47
N SER A 4 -26.49 -4.23 13.51
CA SER A 4 -25.11 -4.07 13.98
C SER A 4 -24.15 -4.36 12.84
N GLU A 5 -23.32 -3.36 12.49
CA GLU A 5 -22.18 -3.53 11.60
C GLU A 5 -21.25 -4.57 12.22
N THR A 6 -21.05 -5.70 11.54
CA THR A 6 -20.17 -6.76 12.02
C THR A 6 -18.76 -6.47 11.53
N GLU A 7 -17.94 -5.89 12.41
CA GLU A 7 -16.50 -5.74 12.20
C GLU A 7 -15.81 -7.09 12.46
N THR A 8 -15.03 -7.57 11.49
CA THR A 8 -14.29 -8.84 11.61
C THR A 8 -12.83 -8.60 11.21
N GLU A 9 -11.88 -9.13 12.00
CA GLU A 9 -10.45 -9.06 11.69
C GLU A 9 -9.93 -10.46 11.29
N PHE A 10 -9.28 -10.56 10.14
CA PHE A 10 -8.63 -11.78 9.68
C PHE A 10 -7.27 -11.46 9.06
N LEU A 11 -6.20 -12.11 9.54
CA LEU A 11 -4.81 -11.85 9.11
C LEU A 11 -4.36 -10.38 9.22
N GLY A 12 -5.00 -9.56 10.07
CA GLY A 12 -4.74 -8.12 10.15
C GLY A 12 -5.43 -7.30 9.07
N ILE A 13 -6.44 -7.87 8.41
CA ILE A 13 -7.39 -7.19 7.54
C ILE A 13 -8.65 -6.92 8.36
N ARG A 14 -9.00 -5.65 8.50
CA ARG A 14 -10.29 -5.22 9.04
C ARG A 14 -11.31 -5.24 7.91
N ILE A 15 -12.40 -5.96 8.14
CA ILE A 15 -13.51 -6.15 7.22
C ILE A 15 -14.75 -5.57 7.87
N GLU A 16 -15.32 -4.55 7.24
CA GLU A 16 -16.53 -3.87 7.72
C GLU A 16 -17.62 -4.01 6.65
N PHE A 17 -18.73 -4.65 7.02
CA PHE A 17 -19.90 -4.80 6.17
C PHE A 17 -20.97 -3.79 6.54
N THR A 18 -21.44 -3.05 5.54
CA THR A 18 -22.62 -2.18 5.61
C THR A 18 -23.74 -2.75 4.72
N SER A 19 -24.89 -2.08 4.64
CA SER A 19 -26.00 -2.53 3.77
C SER A 19 -25.62 -2.67 2.30
N ASP A 20 -24.78 -1.76 1.81
CA ASP A 20 -24.50 -1.60 0.37
C ASP A 20 -23.01 -1.63 0.03
N ASN A 21 -22.13 -1.67 1.05
CA ASN A 21 -20.69 -1.61 0.87
C ASN A 21 -19.96 -2.62 1.75
N LEU A 22 -18.80 -3.06 1.26
CA LEU A 22 -17.78 -3.79 2.00
C LEU A 22 -16.51 -2.93 2.04
N PHE A 23 -16.04 -2.61 3.24
CA PHE A 23 -14.77 -1.91 3.43
C PHE A 23 -13.67 -2.86 3.87
N LEU A 24 -12.50 -2.75 3.23
CA LEU A 24 -11.28 -3.45 3.62
C LEU A 24 -10.19 -2.44 3.96
N ASP A 25 -9.58 -2.59 5.13
CA ASP A 25 -8.40 -1.81 5.49
C ASP A 25 -7.45 -2.57 6.42
N GLN A 26 -6.26 -2.01 6.60
CA GLN A 26 -5.19 -2.59 7.41
C GLN A 26 -4.49 -1.53 8.27
N GLU A 27 -5.25 -0.56 8.79
CA GLU A 27 -4.70 0.56 9.58
C GLU A 27 -3.84 0.05 10.75
N SER A 28 -4.33 -0.93 11.51
CA SER A 28 -3.61 -1.52 12.64
C SER A 28 -2.29 -2.17 12.21
N TYR A 29 -2.26 -2.86 11.06
CA TYR A 29 -1.06 -3.44 10.50
C TYR A 29 -0.05 -2.35 10.10
N ILE A 30 -0.51 -1.30 9.41
CA ILE A 30 0.33 -0.16 9.00
C ILE A 30 0.98 0.47 10.23
N LEU A 31 0.22 0.75 11.29
CA LEU A 31 0.76 1.34 12.52
C LEU A 31 1.79 0.45 13.21
N ARG A 32 1.58 -0.88 13.26
CA ARG A 32 2.59 -1.83 13.78
C ARG A 32 3.85 -1.83 12.91
N LEU A 33 3.71 -1.78 11.59
CA LEU A 33 4.83 -1.73 10.66
C LEU A 33 5.64 -0.45 10.85
N LEU A 34 4.98 0.71 10.94
CA LEU A 34 5.61 1.99 11.22
C LEU A 34 6.35 1.97 12.57
N LYS A 35 5.75 1.38 13.61
CA LYS A 35 6.41 1.23 14.92
C LYS A 35 7.69 0.39 14.82
N ARG A 36 7.63 -0.75 14.13
CA ARG A 36 8.77 -1.68 13.95
C ARG A 36 9.98 -1.00 13.31
N TYR A 37 9.73 -0.14 12.31
CA TYR A 37 10.79 0.57 11.60
C TYR A 37 11.08 1.98 12.12
N LYS A 38 10.52 2.36 13.28
CA LYS A 38 10.69 3.69 13.93
C LYS A 38 10.24 4.85 13.04
N MET A 39 9.07 4.70 12.40
CA MET A 39 8.48 5.63 11.43
C MET A 39 7.10 6.17 11.87
N LEU A 40 6.66 5.96 13.11
CA LEU A 40 5.37 6.48 13.57
C LEU A 40 5.30 8.01 13.53
N ASP A 41 6.34 8.68 14.00
CA ASP A 41 6.40 10.15 14.09
C ASP A 41 7.05 10.80 12.85
N CYS A 42 7.13 10.07 11.74
CA CYS A 42 7.75 10.59 10.53
C CYS A 42 6.84 11.59 9.81
N ASN A 43 7.43 12.63 9.21
CA ASN A 43 6.70 13.55 8.34
C ASN A 43 6.12 12.76 7.15
N PRO A 44 4.80 12.81 6.90
CA PRO A 44 4.21 12.10 5.77
C PRO A 44 4.80 12.49 4.41
N SER A 45 4.71 11.57 3.46
CA SER A 45 5.00 11.84 2.04
C SER A 45 3.69 11.84 1.26
N SER A 46 3.54 12.72 0.27
CA SER A 46 2.34 12.75 -0.59
C SER A 46 2.34 11.66 -1.65
N ILE A 47 3.52 11.12 -1.99
CA ILE A 47 3.69 10.03 -2.96
C ILE A 47 4.56 8.91 -2.36
N PRO A 48 4.37 7.63 -2.75
CA PRO A 48 5.20 6.53 -2.26
C PRO A 48 6.63 6.61 -2.83
N ILE A 49 6.77 6.68 -4.16
CA ILE A 49 8.02 7.00 -4.89
C ILE A 49 7.68 7.81 -6.17
N GLU A 50 8.70 8.25 -6.90
CA GLU A 50 8.59 8.99 -8.16
C GLU A 50 7.93 8.14 -9.26
N THR A 51 6.97 8.71 -10.01
CA THR A 51 6.11 8.01 -10.99
C THR A 51 6.85 7.39 -12.18
N LYS A 52 8.10 7.79 -12.43
CA LYS A 52 8.96 7.27 -13.50
C LYS A 52 10.18 6.53 -12.96
N ALA A 53 10.21 6.23 -11.66
CA ALA A 53 11.32 5.53 -11.06
C ALA A 53 11.36 4.06 -11.50
N THR A 54 12.56 3.61 -11.81
CA THR A 54 12.92 2.23 -12.14
C THR A 54 13.87 1.68 -11.07
N ALA A 55 14.11 0.36 -11.06
CA ALA A 55 15.08 -0.24 -10.13
C ALA A 55 16.46 0.46 -10.21
N THR A 56 16.91 0.77 -11.43
CA THR A 56 18.15 1.51 -11.70
C THR A 56 18.22 2.91 -11.07
N THR A 57 17.08 3.51 -10.73
CA THR A 57 17.02 4.81 -10.02
C THR A 57 17.60 4.70 -8.61
N PHE A 58 17.55 3.51 -7.99
CA PHE A 58 17.91 3.29 -6.58
C PHE A 58 19.11 2.35 -6.39
N GLU A 59 19.83 2.00 -7.46
CA GLU A 59 21.03 1.14 -7.41
C GLU A 59 22.27 1.89 -6.92
N LYS A 60 22.25 3.23 -6.92
CA LYS A 60 23.41 4.05 -6.52
C LYS A 60 23.55 4.13 -4.99
N GLY A 61 24.79 4.05 -4.52
CA GLY A 61 25.14 4.25 -3.12
C GLY A 61 25.92 3.07 -2.55
N SER A 62 26.15 3.11 -1.24
CA SER A 62 26.76 2.00 -0.52
C SER A 62 25.78 0.85 -0.36
N HIS A 63 26.32 -0.37 -0.24
CA HIS A 63 25.53 -1.56 0.00
C HIS A 63 24.87 -1.50 1.38
N PHE A 64 23.57 -1.80 1.43
CA PHE A 64 22.79 -1.78 2.66
C PHE A 64 22.68 -3.17 3.26
N ASN A 65 23.17 -3.32 4.50
CA ASN A 65 23.18 -4.58 5.26
C ASN A 65 22.10 -4.62 6.35
N GLY A 66 20.83 -4.48 5.99
CA GLY A 66 19.72 -4.49 6.95
C GLY A 66 18.50 -5.31 6.51
N PRO A 67 17.36 -5.18 7.22
CA PRO A 67 16.17 -6.00 7.00
C PRO A 67 15.37 -5.59 5.76
N TYR A 68 16.03 -5.51 4.60
CA TYR A 68 15.43 -5.06 3.34
C TYR A 68 14.33 -6.01 2.87
N ARG A 69 14.64 -7.31 2.76
CA ARG A 69 13.68 -8.35 2.32
C ARG A 69 12.46 -8.44 3.22
N GLU A 70 12.65 -8.26 4.51
CA GLU A 70 11.57 -8.27 5.51
C GLU A 70 10.58 -7.11 5.29
N LEU A 71 11.11 -5.90 5.06
CA LEU A 71 10.28 -4.73 4.78
C LEU A 71 9.57 -4.86 3.43
N VAL A 72 10.27 -5.33 2.40
CA VAL A 72 9.68 -5.61 1.08
C VAL A 72 8.52 -6.60 1.21
N GLY A 73 8.70 -7.72 1.91
CA GLY A 73 7.62 -8.71 2.11
C GLY A 73 6.42 -8.14 2.85
N SER A 74 6.66 -7.35 3.91
CA SER A 74 5.59 -6.69 4.67
C SER A 74 4.81 -5.68 3.82
N LEU A 75 5.51 -4.92 2.96
CA LEU A 75 4.89 -3.97 2.06
C LEU A 75 4.16 -4.64 0.88
N LEU A 76 4.67 -5.76 0.37
CA LEU A 76 3.98 -6.56 -0.66
C LEU A 76 2.65 -7.08 -0.13
N TYR A 77 2.63 -7.59 1.11
CA TYR A 77 1.39 -8.02 1.74
C TYR A 77 0.34 -6.90 1.79
N LEU A 78 0.72 -5.70 2.26
CA LEU A 78 -0.16 -4.53 2.24
C LEU A 78 -0.64 -4.20 0.82
N ALA A 79 0.29 -4.19 -0.15
CA ALA A 79 0.01 -3.81 -1.52
C ALA A 79 -1.00 -4.71 -2.21
N TYR A 80 -0.89 -6.03 -2.01
CA TYR A 80 -1.79 -7.01 -2.60
C TYR A 80 -3.17 -7.06 -1.94
N VAL A 81 -3.27 -6.69 -0.66
CA VAL A 81 -4.49 -6.89 0.12
C VAL A 81 -5.36 -5.64 0.18
N SER A 82 -4.79 -4.48 0.52
CA SER A 82 -5.56 -3.26 0.81
C SER A 82 -4.99 -1.98 0.22
N ARG A 83 -3.74 -2.00 -0.26
CA ARG A 83 -2.99 -0.81 -0.72
C ARG A 83 -2.47 -0.94 -2.16
N PRO A 84 -3.34 -1.13 -3.16
CA PRO A 84 -2.92 -1.24 -4.56
C PRO A 84 -2.16 0.02 -5.04
N ASP A 85 -2.39 1.16 -4.40
CA ASP A 85 -1.73 2.43 -4.68
C ASP A 85 -0.21 2.42 -4.44
N ILE A 86 0.32 1.52 -3.60
CA ILE A 86 1.78 1.35 -3.40
C ILE A 86 2.38 0.21 -4.24
N LEU A 87 1.57 -0.60 -4.91
CA LEU A 87 2.00 -1.86 -5.53
C LEU A 87 3.14 -1.68 -6.54
N PHE A 88 3.03 -0.67 -7.42
CA PHE A 88 4.10 -0.32 -8.35
C PHE A 88 5.41 -0.03 -7.63
N SER A 89 5.35 0.76 -6.56
CA SER A 89 6.51 1.25 -5.82
C SER A 89 7.25 0.10 -5.14
N VAL A 90 6.49 -0.81 -4.51
CA VAL A 90 7.05 -1.98 -3.82
C VAL A 90 7.63 -2.98 -4.84
N ASN A 91 6.94 -3.23 -5.96
CA ASN A 91 7.43 -4.12 -7.02
C ASN A 91 8.69 -3.58 -7.71
N CYS A 92 8.85 -2.27 -7.82
CA CYS A 92 10.07 -1.66 -8.32
C CYS A 92 11.25 -1.95 -7.37
N LEU A 93 11.04 -1.77 -6.07
CA LEU A 93 12.08 -1.96 -5.05
C LEU A 93 12.38 -3.44 -4.72
N SER A 94 11.44 -4.36 -4.94
CA SER A 94 11.67 -5.80 -4.71
C SER A 94 12.74 -6.38 -5.63
N GLN A 95 12.95 -5.79 -6.82
CA GLN A 95 13.99 -6.20 -7.77
C GLN A 95 15.41 -6.02 -7.23
N LEU A 96 15.60 -5.13 -6.25
CA LEU A 96 16.90 -4.80 -5.66
C LEU A 96 17.25 -5.65 -4.42
N GLN A 97 16.44 -6.65 -4.09
CA GLN A 97 16.52 -7.38 -2.81
C GLN A 97 17.77 -8.26 -2.61
N GLU A 98 18.48 -8.60 -3.68
CA GLU A 98 19.74 -9.35 -3.60
C GLU A 98 20.87 -8.47 -3.09
N HIS A 99 21.01 -7.27 -3.66
CA HIS A 99 22.06 -6.32 -3.31
C HIS A 99 21.50 -4.90 -3.18
N PRO A 100 20.71 -4.61 -2.13
CA PRO A 100 20.12 -3.29 -1.97
C PRO A 100 21.19 -2.24 -1.68
N ALA A 101 21.03 -1.06 -2.26
CA ALA A 101 21.81 0.12 -1.90
C ALA A 101 21.08 0.97 -0.86
N ASP A 102 21.79 1.86 -0.17
CA ASP A 102 21.19 2.81 0.79
C ASP A 102 20.08 3.67 0.15
N ALA A 103 20.19 4.00 -1.14
CA ALA A 103 19.14 4.71 -1.87
C ALA A 103 17.83 3.90 -1.93
N ALA A 104 17.91 2.60 -2.17
CA ALA A 104 16.75 1.70 -2.17
C ALA A 104 16.12 1.59 -0.78
N TRP A 105 16.94 1.53 0.28
CA TRP A 105 16.45 1.54 1.66
C TRP A 105 15.73 2.86 2.01
N CYS A 106 16.28 4.00 1.59
CA CYS A 106 15.62 5.30 1.72
C CYS A 106 14.28 5.36 0.98
N ALA A 107 14.19 4.74 -0.20
CA ALA A 107 12.94 4.65 -0.95
C ALA A 107 11.89 3.79 -0.22
N LEU A 108 12.26 2.66 0.38
CA LEU A 108 11.33 1.88 1.22
C LEU A 108 10.84 2.68 2.43
N LYS A 109 11.72 3.47 3.08
CA LYS A 109 11.29 4.38 4.15
C LYS A 109 10.36 5.47 3.63
N LYS A 110 10.52 5.94 2.40
CA LYS A 110 9.59 6.90 1.77
C LYS A 110 8.19 6.30 1.60
N ILE A 111 8.09 5.02 1.24
CA ILE A 111 6.80 4.30 1.23
C ILE A 111 6.19 4.27 2.63
N LEU A 112 6.97 3.99 3.68
CA LEU A 112 6.49 4.06 5.07
C LEU A 112 5.98 5.47 5.43
N ARG A 113 6.67 6.54 5.02
CA ARG A 113 6.19 7.93 5.22
C ARG A 113 4.86 8.18 4.53
N TYR A 114 4.69 7.67 3.32
CA TYR A 114 3.43 7.76 2.59
C TYR A 114 2.31 6.99 3.31
N LEU A 115 2.59 5.77 3.77
CA LEU A 115 1.66 4.97 4.57
C LEU A 115 1.27 5.66 5.88
N ASN A 116 2.19 6.39 6.54
CA ASN A 116 1.86 7.16 7.75
C ASN A 116 0.79 8.22 7.49
N GLY A 117 0.90 8.95 6.38
CA GLY A 117 -0.11 9.94 5.98
C GLY A 117 -1.43 9.36 5.48
N THR A 118 -1.45 8.07 5.14
CA THR A 118 -2.56 7.41 4.45
C THR A 118 -3.06 6.16 5.18
N ALA A 119 -2.73 6.00 6.47
CA ALA A 119 -3.00 4.76 7.22
C ALA A 119 -4.50 4.41 7.30
N LYS A 120 -5.36 5.43 7.25
CA LYS A 120 -6.83 5.33 7.31
C LYS A 120 -7.50 5.08 5.96
N MET A 121 -6.74 5.02 4.86
CA MET A 121 -7.30 4.69 3.56
C MET A 121 -7.82 3.26 3.56
N ARG A 122 -8.97 3.05 2.91
CA ARG A 122 -9.67 1.78 2.84
C ARG A 122 -10.20 1.54 1.43
N ILE A 123 -10.26 0.27 1.01
CA ILE A 123 -10.93 -0.11 -0.23
C ILE A 123 -12.43 -0.19 0.06
N ASN A 124 -13.23 0.44 -0.79
CA ASN A 124 -14.69 0.37 -0.72
C ASN A 124 -15.23 -0.43 -1.92
N TYR A 125 -15.77 -1.61 -1.65
CA TYR A 125 -16.54 -2.39 -2.61
C TYR A 125 -18.01 -2.04 -2.47
N LYS A 126 -18.51 -1.19 -3.36
CA LYS A 126 -19.92 -0.86 -3.43
C LYS A 126 -20.67 -1.91 -4.26
N LYS A 127 -21.82 -2.33 -3.78
CA LYS A 127 -22.74 -3.17 -4.55
C LYS A 127 -23.15 -2.43 -5.83
N CYS A 128 -22.78 -2.97 -6.97
CA CYS A 128 -23.13 -2.40 -8.28
C CYS A 128 -24.27 -3.24 -8.87
N ASN A 129 -25.42 -2.64 -9.14
CA ASN A 129 -26.45 -3.28 -9.94
C ASN A 129 -26.04 -3.13 -11.41
N LEU A 130 -25.60 -4.22 -12.03
CA LEU A 130 -25.10 -4.25 -13.41
C LEU A 130 -26.13 -3.72 -14.45
N TYR A 131 -27.40 -3.66 -14.09
CA TYR A 131 -28.48 -3.12 -14.93
C TYR A 131 -28.59 -1.59 -14.91
N ASP A 132 -27.98 -0.89 -13.94
CA ASP A 132 -28.06 0.57 -13.76
C ASP A 132 -26.75 1.31 -14.16
N SER A 133 -25.66 0.57 -14.38
CA SER A 133 -24.37 1.18 -14.71
C SER A 133 -24.19 1.28 -16.23
N TYR A 134 -24.68 2.35 -16.83
CA TYR A 134 -24.23 2.80 -18.14
C TYR A 134 -22.73 3.12 -18.03
N LEU A 135 -21.86 2.24 -18.53
CA LEU A 135 -20.42 2.46 -18.63
C LEU A 135 -20.12 2.97 -20.04
N PRO A 136 -20.08 4.30 -20.28
CA PRO A 136 -19.75 4.83 -21.60
C PRO A 136 -18.31 4.46 -21.93
N LEU A 137 -18.12 3.56 -22.90
CA LEU A 137 -16.83 3.33 -23.53
C LEU A 137 -16.72 4.22 -24.76
N TYR A 138 -15.61 4.95 -24.84
CA TYR A 138 -15.21 5.66 -26.04
C TYR A 138 -14.02 4.92 -26.66
N VAL A 139 -14.12 4.63 -27.95
CA VAL A 139 -13.02 4.08 -28.75
C VAL A 139 -12.66 5.17 -29.75
N ASP A 140 -11.46 5.71 -29.64
CA ASP A 140 -10.89 6.57 -30.68
C ASP A 140 -9.97 5.71 -31.54
N ALA A 141 -10.04 5.88 -32.86
CA ALA A 141 -9.20 5.18 -33.83
C ALA A 141 -8.42 6.25 -34.61
N ASP A 142 -7.10 6.21 -34.50
CA ASP A 142 -6.18 6.99 -35.35
C ASP A 142 -6.14 6.44 -36.79
#